data_AF-A0A139CYU8-F1
#
_entry.id   AF-A0A139CYU8-F1
#
_cell.length_a   1.000
_cell.length_b   1.000
_cell.length_c   1.000
_cell.angle_alpha   90.00
_cell.angle_beta   90.00
_cell.angle_gamma   90.00
#
_symmetry.space_group_name_H-M   'P 1'
#
loop_
_entity.id
_entity.type
_entity.pdbx_description
1 polymer ?
#
loop_
_entity_poly.entity_id
_entity_poly.type
_entity_poly.pdbx_seq_one_letter_code
_entity_poly.pdbx_strand_id
1 'polypeptide(L)'
;MIIPKQYLIGLLNVLSETSSQLEVDYPPLGNLLDIRIGEKCEITAISREYFRTSRSNALRLYRNDNFLSREIPDHDDFKICMYASSLLNSENESVLEHELQDEGKRNLLKGDKPLFIGYDTNSLRHRSNLLIQNTLSKLSLADSPNIGFCLSEVVKRELRNQWENKHKKSDIDKLCALHPQATRFLNQHPKTARMARLGAVEYKHLMAQLNCEEINGKGLGDNNIIQSYEFFRDKRNVDLLLISGDNDFTAMAHEEKIRSVYMKQPSNYDTNFECQWEELVELLYCMAIIFGHIRLEHIDIYGIWTGKNEDDWDDYRISVETGDPSIFKDLIILEQSYKLPI
;
A
#
# COMPACT_ATOMS: atom_id res chain seq x y z
N MET A 1 -13.18 5.78 -17.14
CA MET A 1 -14.10 5.90 -15.99
C MET A 1 -13.26 6.02 -14.71
N ILE A 2 -13.64 6.87 -13.76
CA ILE A 2 -12.99 6.93 -12.44
C ILE A 2 -13.85 6.10 -11.48
N ILE A 3 -13.24 5.13 -10.79
CA ILE A 3 -13.95 4.19 -9.91
C ILE A 3 -13.18 4.00 -8.60
N PRO A 4 -13.84 3.72 -7.47
CA PRO A 4 -13.19 3.17 -6.28
C PRO A 4 -12.48 1.85 -6.57
N LYS A 5 -11.36 1.56 -5.90
CA LYS A 5 -10.61 0.31 -6.13
C LYS A 5 -11.44 -0.95 -5.92
N GLN A 6 -12.45 -0.96 -5.03
CA GLN A 6 -13.26 -2.15 -4.78
C GLN A 6 -13.99 -2.62 -6.04
N TYR A 7 -14.28 -1.71 -6.99
CA TYR A 7 -14.95 -2.05 -8.23
C TYR A 7 -14.05 -2.75 -9.25
N LEU A 8 -12.74 -2.86 -8.98
CA LEU A 8 -11.88 -3.76 -9.73
C LEU A 8 -12.36 -5.21 -9.65
N ILE A 9 -13.06 -5.62 -8.59
CA ILE A 9 -13.65 -6.96 -8.53
C ILE A 9 -14.67 -7.19 -9.65
N GLY A 10 -15.47 -6.17 -9.97
CA GLY A 10 -16.43 -6.21 -11.08
C GLY A 10 -15.72 -6.29 -12.42
N LEU A 11 -14.62 -5.54 -12.57
CA LEU A 11 -13.77 -5.61 -13.77
C LEU A 11 -13.18 -7.02 -13.97
N LEU A 12 -12.66 -7.62 -12.90
CA LEU A 12 -12.09 -8.97 -12.92
C LEU A 12 -13.15 -10.01 -13.24
N ASN A 13 -14.36 -9.88 -12.69
CA ASN A 13 -15.49 -10.76 -13.02
C ASN A 13 -15.82 -10.73 -14.51
N VAL A 14 -15.96 -9.54 -15.10
CA VAL A 14 -16.25 -9.39 -16.54
C VAL A 14 -15.15 -10.01 -17.39
N LEU A 15 -13.88 -9.77 -17.03
CA LEU A 15 -12.75 -10.34 -17.76
C LEU A 15 -12.71 -11.88 -17.63
N SER A 16 -13.07 -12.42 -16.47
CA SER A 16 -13.10 -13.87 -16.22
C SER A 16 -14.10 -14.63 -17.08
N GLU A 17 -15.16 -13.97 -17.56
CA GLU A 17 -16.12 -14.57 -18.49
C GLU A 17 -15.52 -14.81 -19.88
N THR A 18 -14.50 -14.01 -20.25
CA THR A 18 -13.85 -14.08 -21.57
C THR A 18 -12.59 -14.93 -21.54
N SER A 19 -11.79 -14.82 -20.48
CA SER A 19 -10.55 -15.59 -20.32
C SER A 19 -10.34 -15.97 -18.86
N SER A 20 -9.94 -17.21 -18.63
CA SER A 20 -9.52 -17.69 -17.31
C SER A 20 -8.09 -17.31 -16.96
N GLN A 21 -7.32 -16.78 -17.92
CA GLN A 21 -5.96 -16.29 -17.73
C GLN A 21 -5.88 -14.82 -18.16
N LEU A 22 -5.38 -13.97 -17.27
CA LEU A 22 -5.18 -12.55 -17.51
C LEU A 22 -3.70 -12.16 -17.32
N GLU A 23 -3.19 -11.29 -18.18
CA GLU A 23 -1.84 -10.73 -18.10
C GLU A 23 -1.85 -9.31 -17.51
N VAL A 24 -0.88 -9.01 -16.65
CA VAL A 24 -0.67 -7.67 -16.09
C VAL A 24 0.69 -7.14 -16.53
N ASP A 25 0.64 -6.12 -17.38
CA ASP A 25 1.79 -5.44 -17.92
C ASP A 25 2.07 -4.11 -17.24
N TYR A 26 3.35 -3.75 -17.17
CA TYR A 26 3.76 -2.36 -17.10
C TYR A 26 4.44 -1.99 -18.42
N PRO A 27 3.84 -1.12 -19.26
CA PRO A 27 4.30 -0.94 -20.65
C PRO A 27 5.80 -0.69 -20.83
N PRO A 28 6.51 0.04 -19.94
CA PRO A 28 7.96 0.20 -20.03
C PRO A 28 8.77 -1.09 -19.89
N LEU A 29 8.25 -2.10 -19.19
CA LEU A 29 8.94 -3.35 -18.85
C LEU A 29 8.30 -4.60 -19.47
N GLY A 30 7.05 -4.54 -19.91
CA GLY A 30 6.25 -5.67 -20.38
C GLY A 30 5.51 -6.38 -19.24
N ASN A 31 5.29 -7.68 -19.40
CA ASN A 31 4.56 -8.51 -18.45
C ASN A 31 5.26 -8.57 -17.09
N LEU A 32 4.49 -8.36 -16.03
CA LEU A 32 4.90 -8.43 -14.63
C LEU A 32 4.33 -9.66 -13.92
N LEU A 33 3.10 -10.07 -14.25
CA LEU A 33 2.48 -11.25 -13.68
C LEU A 33 1.33 -11.76 -14.56
N ASP A 34 1.12 -13.07 -14.47
CA ASP A 34 -0.05 -13.75 -15.02
C ASP A 34 -1.00 -14.12 -13.88
N ILE A 35 -2.31 -13.99 -14.12
CA ILE A 35 -3.37 -14.30 -13.17
C ILE A 35 -4.24 -15.39 -13.77
N ARG A 36 -4.42 -16.50 -13.07
CA ARG A 36 -5.49 -17.47 -13.38
C ARG A 36 -6.66 -17.23 -12.44
N ILE A 37 -7.83 -16.98 -13.01
CA ILE A 37 -9.06 -16.73 -12.25
C ILE A 37 -9.81 -18.05 -12.00
N GLY A 38 -10.21 -18.25 -10.74
CA GLY A 38 -11.05 -19.35 -10.29
C GLY A 38 -11.80 -18.97 -9.01
N GLU A 39 -12.16 -19.95 -8.18
CA GLU A 39 -12.69 -19.69 -6.83
C GLU A 39 -11.69 -18.89 -5.99
N LYS A 40 -10.41 -19.25 -6.12
CA LYS A 40 -9.26 -18.45 -5.73
C LYS A 40 -8.47 -18.06 -6.97
N CYS A 41 -7.67 -17.01 -6.86
CA CYS A 41 -6.78 -16.57 -7.93
C CYS A 41 -5.38 -17.18 -7.75
N GLU A 42 -4.82 -17.72 -8.82
CA GLU A 42 -3.40 -18.11 -8.87
C GLU A 42 -2.62 -17.02 -9.61
N ILE A 43 -1.51 -16.56 -9.03
CA ILE A 43 -0.66 -15.54 -9.63
C ILE A 43 0.72 -16.11 -9.89
N THR A 44 1.23 -15.92 -11.10
CA THR A 44 2.62 -16.21 -11.47
C THR A 44 3.34 -14.91 -11.77
N ALA A 45 4.15 -14.43 -10.82
CA ALA A 45 4.94 -13.22 -10.95
C ALA A 45 6.27 -13.47 -11.69
N ILE A 46 6.80 -12.46 -12.37
CA ILE A 46 8.14 -12.56 -12.97
C ILE A 46 9.25 -12.64 -11.92
N SER A 47 10.36 -13.29 -12.27
CA SER A 47 11.51 -13.40 -11.38
C SER A 47 12.25 -12.08 -11.19
N ARG A 48 12.96 -11.94 -10.06
CA ARG A 48 13.82 -10.78 -9.78
C ARG A 48 14.85 -10.50 -10.85
N GLU A 49 15.46 -11.56 -11.39
CA GLU A 49 16.47 -11.45 -12.44
C GLU A 49 15.86 -10.93 -13.75
N TYR A 50 14.68 -11.46 -14.11
CA TYR A 50 13.96 -11.01 -15.30
C TYR A 50 13.57 -9.54 -15.17
N PHE A 51 12.94 -9.14 -14.05
CA PHE A 51 12.57 -7.74 -13.78
C PHE A 51 13.77 -6.80 -13.91
N ARG A 52 14.88 -7.13 -13.24
CA ARG A 52 16.12 -6.32 -13.26
C ARG A 52 16.69 -6.20 -14.67
N THR A 53 16.67 -7.27 -15.44
CA THR A 53 17.17 -7.29 -16.81
C THR A 53 16.30 -6.43 -17.71
N SER A 54 14.98 -6.62 -17.70
CA SER A 54 14.01 -5.82 -18.48
C SER A 54 14.14 -4.33 -18.16
N ARG A 55 14.22 -3.98 -16.87
CA ARG A 55 14.41 -2.59 -16.42
C ARG A 55 15.73 -1.99 -16.87
N SER A 56 16.83 -2.74 -16.74
CA SER A 56 18.15 -2.27 -17.16
C SER A 56 18.20 -2.04 -18.68
N ASN A 57 17.57 -2.93 -19.45
CA ASN A 57 17.48 -2.78 -20.91
C ASN A 57 16.66 -1.55 -21.30
N ALA A 58 15.50 -1.34 -20.66
CA ALA A 58 14.66 -0.16 -20.90
C ALA A 58 15.40 1.15 -20.60
N LEU A 59 16.09 1.24 -19.45
CA LEU A 59 16.83 2.45 -19.05
C LEU A 59 18.10 2.69 -19.89
N ARG A 60 18.73 1.64 -20.40
CA ARG A 60 19.94 1.74 -21.24
C ARG A 60 19.65 2.48 -22.55
N LEU A 61 18.47 2.32 -23.13
CA LEU A 61 18.03 3.05 -24.33
C LEU A 61 18.04 4.57 -24.11
N TYR A 62 17.90 5.00 -22.86
CA TYR A 62 17.90 6.40 -22.43
C TYR A 62 19.15 6.79 -21.64
N ARG A 63 20.27 6.10 -21.88
CA ARG A 63 21.59 6.36 -21.28
C ARG A 63 21.59 6.38 -19.75
N ASN A 64 20.73 5.58 -19.12
CA ASN A 64 20.58 5.52 -17.67
C ASN A 64 20.30 6.90 -17.04
N ASP A 65 19.40 7.68 -17.64
CA ASP A 65 19.00 8.98 -17.09
C ASP A 65 18.59 8.84 -15.61
N ASN A 66 19.16 9.71 -14.76
CA ASN A 66 19.00 9.67 -13.30
C ASN A 66 17.55 9.92 -12.84
N PHE A 67 16.76 10.64 -13.63
CA PHE A 67 15.36 10.88 -13.32
C PHE A 67 14.52 9.65 -13.69
N LEU A 68 14.69 9.09 -14.90
CA LEU A 68 14.02 7.83 -15.28
C LEU A 68 14.37 6.68 -14.34
N SER A 69 15.64 6.58 -13.92
CA SER A 69 16.09 5.56 -12.98
C SER A 69 15.46 5.67 -11.58
N ARG A 70 14.89 6.83 -11.22
CA ARG A 70 14.17 7.01 -9.95
C ARG A 70 12.66 6.80 -10.12
N GLU A 71 12.11 7.19 -11.27
CA GLU A 71 10.67 7.09 -11.54
C GLU A 71 10.20 5.72 -12.02
N ILE A 72 10.99 5.03 -12.83
CA ILE A 72 10.65 3.67 -13.27
C ILE A 72 10.83 2.73 -12.08
N PRO A 73 9.76 2.03 -11.63
CA PRO A 73 9.82 1.13 -10.49
C PRO A 73 10.92 0.08 -10.66
N ASP A 74 11.54 -0.29 -9.55
CA ASP A 74 12.43 -1.44 -9.47
C ASP A 74 11.69 -2.65 -8.87
N HIS A 75 12.42 -3.76 -8.73
CA HIS A 75 11.85 -4.98 -8.18
C HIS A 75 11.48 -4.84 -6.69
N ASP A 76 12.16 -3.98 -5.94
CA ASP A 76 11.85 -3.81 -4.53
C ASP A 76 10.53 -3.02 -4.38
N ASP A 77 10.23 -2.07 -5.29
CA ASP A 77 8.89 -1.47 -5.41
C ASP A 77 7.82 -2.52 -5.74
N PHE A 78 8.10 -3.44 -6.67
CA PHE A 78 7.18 -4.54 -7.03
C PHE A 78 6.91 -5.49 -5.85
N LYS A 79 7.96 -5.83 -5.10
CA LYS A 79 7.87 -6.60 -3.86
C LYS A 79 7.02 -5.86 -2.81
N ILE A 80 7.17 -4.55 -2.68
CA ILE A 80 6.34 -3.73 -1.79
C ILE A 80 4.87 -3.82 -2.19
N CYS A 81 4.53 -3.82 -3.49
CA CYS A 81 3.14 -4.02 -3.93
C CYS A 81 2.57 -5.36 -3.44
N MET A 82 3.31 -6.46 -3.62
CA MET A 82 2.87 -7.80 -3.18
C MET A 82 2.78 -7.92 -1.65
N TYR A 83 3.67 -7.25 -0.93
CA TYR A 83 3.64 -7.21 0.52
C TYR A 83 2.45 -6.39 1.05
N ALA A 84 2.24 -5.20 0.48
CA ALA A 84 1.15 -4.30 0.85
C ALA A 84 -0.25 -4.85 0.50
N SER A 85 -0.33 -5.86 -0.38
CA SER A 85 -1.57 -6.54 -0.76
C SER A 85 -1.82 -7.85 -0.01
N SER A 86 -1.03 -8.17 1.02
CA SER A 86 -1.10 -9.44 1.77
C SER A 86 -0.76 -10.71 0.97
N LEU A 87 -0.17 -10.60 -0.23
CA LEU A 87 0.32 -11.77 -0.98
C LEU A 87 1.64 -12.29 -0.42
N LEU A 88 2.49 -11.38 0.05
CA LEU A 88 3.73 -11.72 0.73
C LEU A 88 3.58 -11.48 2.22
N ASN A 89 3.78 -12.54 3.00
CA ASN A 89 3.80 -12.46 4.45
C ASN A 89 5.19 -12.09 4.97
N SER A 90 5.22 -11.54 6.19
CA SER A 90 6.48 -11.28 6.89
C SER A 90 7.14 -12.59 7.31
N GLU A 91 8.48 -12.67 7.29
CA GLU A 91 9.21 -13.88 7.73
C GLU A 91 8.88 -14.27 9.18
N ASN A 92 8.47 -13.29 9.99
CA ASN A 92 8.13 -13.43 11.40
C ASN A 92 6.64 -13.21 11.70
N GLU A 93 5.75 -13.48 10.74
CA GLU A 93 4.29 -13.34 10.91
C GLU A 93 3.76 -14.11 12.13
N SER A 94 4.22 -15.34 12.35
CA SER A 94 3.77 -16.16 13.49
C SER A 94 4.13 -15.56 14.85
N VAL A 95 5.24 -14.82 14.93
CA VAL A 95 5.64 -14.10 16.15
C VAL A 95 4.67 -12.95 16.41
N LEU A 96 4.34 -12.19 15.38
CA LEU A 96 3.36 -11.11 15.46
C LEU A 96 1.98 -11.63 15.86
N GLU A 97 1.51 -12.73 15.25
CA GLU A 97 0.23 -13.35 15.59
C GLU A 97 0.18 -13.77 17.06
N HIS A 98 1.24 -14.42 17.55
CA HIS A 98 1.33 -14.84 18.94
C HIS A 98 1.31 -13.65 19.90
N GLU A 99 2.09 -12.59 19.60
CA GLU A 99 2.09 -11.37 20.41
C GLU A 99 0.68 -10.76 20.44
N LEU A 100 0.05 -10.52 19.30
CA LEU A 100 -1.29 -9.92 19.25
C LEU A 100 -2.35 -10.79 19.96
N GLN A 101 -2.26 -12.12 19.83
CA GLN A 101 -3.17 -13.04 20.49
C GLN A 101 -3.07 -13.00 22.01
N ASP A 102 -1.85 -12.87 22.55
CA ASP A 102 -1.63 -12.70 23.99
C ASP A 102 -2.18 -11.37 24.50
N GLU A 103 -1.99 -10.31 23.73
CA GLU A 103 -2.51 -8.98 24.04
C GLU A 103 -4.05 -8.94 24.00
N GLY A 104 -4.68 -9.76 23.16
CA GLY A 104 -6.13 -9.94 23.13
C GLY A 104 -6.72 -10.46 24.45
N LYS A 105 -5.92 -11.14 25.29
CA LYS A 105 -6.37 -11.73 26.58
C LYS A 105 -6.40 -10.72 27.73
N ARG A 106 -5.99 -9.47 27.49
CA ARG A 106 -5.97 -8.40 28.51
C ARG A 106 -7.35 -8.19 29.13
N ASN A 107 -7.37 -7.86 30.42
CA ASN A 107 -8.58 -7.55 31.15
C ASN A 107 -8.45 -6.19 31.86
N LEU A 108 -8.97 -5.15 31.20
CA LEU A 108 -8.96 -3.77 31.71
C LEU A 108 -9.64 -3.66 33.08
N LEU A 109 -10.66 -4.48 33.36
CA LEU A 109 -11.36 -4.48 34.65
C LEU A 109 -10.51 -5.07 35.78
N LYS A 110 -9.47 -5.84 35.47
CA LYS A 110 -8.50 -6.37 36.44
C LYS A 110 -7.27 -5.47 36.60
N GLY A 111 -7.24 -4.33 35.92
CA GLY A 111 -6.14 -3.36 36.00
C GLY A 111 -5.07 -3.54 34.91
N ASP A 112 -5.27 -4.43 33.94
CA ASP A 112 -4.39 -4.51 32.77
C ASP A 112 -4.49 -3.20 31.96
N LYS A 113 -3.36 -2.74 31.43
CA LYS A 113 -3.32 -1.55 30.58
C LYS A 113 -3.89 -1.88 29.20
N PRO A 114 -4.57 -0.95 28.51
CA PRO A 114 -4.87 -1.13 27.10
C PRO A 114 -3.58 -1.11 26.26
N LEU A 115 -3.59 -1.82 25.14
CA LEU A 115 -2.53 -1.81 24.15
C LEU A 115 -2.83 -0.76 23.09
N PHE A 116 -1.84 0.04 22.73
CA PHE A 116 -1.88 0.88 21.54
C PHE A 116 -0.78 0.47 20.55
N ILE A 117 -1.17 0.32 19.28
CA ILE A 117 -0.26 -0.01 18.18
C ILE A 117 0.13 1.29 17.47
N GLY A 118 1.44 1.53 17.35
CA GLY A 118 2.00 2.69 16.67
C GLY A 118 2.80 2.31 15.42
N TYR A 119 2.99 3.27 14.53
CA TYR A 119 3.69 3.09 13.26
C TYR A 119 4.76 4.16 13.03
N ASP A 120 5.81 3.81 12.30
CA ASP A 120 6.73 4.77 11.68
C ASP A 120 6.22 5.23 10.29
N THR A 121 6.95 6.14 9.66
CA THR A 121 6.60 6.67 8.34
C THR A 121 6.65 5.61 7.25
N ASN A 122 7.64 4.71 7.25
CA ASN A 122 7.75 3.71 6.20
C ASN A 122 6.71 2.59 6.36
N SER A 123 6.29 2.25 7.59
CA SER A 123 5.17 1.33 7.81
C SER A 123 3.90 1.76 7.11
N LEU A 124 3.53 3.05 7.22
CA LEU A 124 2.34 3.54 6.54
C LEU A 124 2.54 3.62 5.02
N ARG A 125 3.72 4.03 4.56
CA ARG A 125 4.06 4.02 3.11
C ARG A 125 3.97 2.63 2.48
N HIS A 126 4.31 1.59 3.24
CA HIS A 126 4.26 0.19 2.82
C HIS A 126 2.99 -0.53 3.28
N ARG A 127 2.02 0.21 3.85
CA ARG A 127 0.72 -0.28 4.31
C ARG A 127 0.80 -1.44 5.31
N SER A 128 1.85 -1.47 6.13
CA SER A 128 1.97 -2.45 7.24
C SER A 128 0.77 -2.38 8.18
N ASN A 129 0.11 -1.23 8.29
CA ASN A 129 -1.13 -1.09 9.06
C ASN A 129 -2.26 -2.00 8.55
N LEU A 130 -2.40 -2.17 7.23
CA LEU A 130 -3.40 -3.07 6.66
C LEU A 130 -3.11 -4.52 7.03
N LEU A 131 -1.84 -4.93 6.99
CA LEU A 131 -1.42 -6.26 7.43
C LEU A 131 -1.79 -6.50 8.89
N ILE A 132 -1.49 -5.54 9.77
CA ILE A 132 -1.87 -5.63 11.19
C ILE A 132 -3.39 -5.73 11.35
N GLN A 133 -4.17 -4.92 10.63
CA GLN A 133 -5.64 -4.97 10.70
C GLN A 133 -6.20 -6.32 10.21
N ASN A 134 -5.64 -6.88 9.14
CA ASN A 134 -6.00 -8.20 8.65
C ASN A 134 -5.67 -9.29 9.67
N THR A 135 -4.49 -9.23 10.31
CA THR A 135 -4.11 -10.14 11.39
C THR A 135 -5.05 -10.02 12.59
N LEU A 136 -5.38 -8.80 13.03
CA LEU A 136 -6.35 -8.58 14.11
C LEU A 136 -7.73 -9.14 13.75
N SER A 137 -8.18 -8.98 12.51
CA SER A 137 -9.45 -9.54 12.03
C SER A 137 -9.43 -11.07 12.04
N LYS A 138 -8.36 -11.70 11.55
CA LYS A 138 -8.14 -13.15 11.59
C LYS A 138 -8.17 -13.70 13.02
N LEU A 139 -7.64 -12.95 13.98
CA LEU A 139 -7.63 -13.30 15.40
C LEU A 139 -8.93 -12.93 16.13
N SER A 140 -9.93 -12.37 15.44
CA SER A 140 -11.18 -11.86 16.06
C SER A 140 -10.93 -10.78 17.13
N LEU A 141 -9.92 -9.94 16.89
CA LEU A 141 -9.48 -8.85 17.78
C LEU A 141 -9.70 -7.44 17.17
N ALA A 142 -10.23 -7.34 15.95
CA ALA A 142 -10.42 -6.05 15.26
C ALA A 142 -11.28 -5.06 16.05
N ASP A 143 -12.35 -5.55 16.70
CA ASP A 143 -13.26 -4.75 17.53
C ASP A 143 -12.92 -4.83 19.03
N SER A 144 -11.73 -5.33 19.38
CA SER A 144 -11.34 -5.50 20.77
C SER A 144 -11.16 -4.14 21.44
N PRO A 145 -11.88 -3.84 22.55
CA PRO A 145 -11.69 -2.59 23.28
C PRO A 145 -10.31 -2.51 23.95
N ASN A 146 -9.56 -3.62 23.97
CA ASN A 146 -8.24 -3.70 24.58
C ASN A 146 -7.13 -3.20 23.65
N ILE A 147 -7.41 -3.07 22.34
CA ILE A 147 -6.43 -2.73 21.32
C ILE A 147 -6.88 -1.46 20.61
N GLY A 148 -6.04 -0.43 20.69
CA GLY A 148 -6.19 0.82 19.96
C GLY A 148 -5.02 1.08 19.02
N PHE A 149 -5.13 2.14 18.25
CA PHE A 149 -4.07 2.65 17.38
C PHE A 149 -3.61 4.01 17.87
N CYS A 150 -2.34 4.34 17.67
CA CYS A 150 -1.84 5.66 17.98
C CYS A 150 -0.89 6.14 16.88
N LEU A 151 -1.01 7.41 16.50
CA LEU A 151 -0.33 7.95 15.34
C LEU A 151 0.38 9.25 15.67
N SER A 152 1.70 9.27 15.48
CA SER A 152 2.52 10.46 15.74
C SER A 152 2.29 11.57 14.70
N GLU A 153 2.14 12.82 15.16
CA GLU A 153 2.17 14.01 14.30
C GLU A 153 3.50 14.15 13.54
N VAL A 154 4.59 13.58 14.06
CA VAL A 154 5.90 13.58 13.38
C VAL A 154 5.80 12.78 12.08
N VAL A 155 5.17 11.60 12.13
CA VAL A 155 4.91 10.75 10.95
C VAL A 155 4.03 11.49 9.94
N LYS A 156 2.95 12.13 10.40
CA LYS A 156 2.07 12.95 9.55
C LYS A 156 2.83 14.05 8.80
N ARG A 157 3.72 14.74 9.50
CA ARG A 157 4.55 15.82 8.92
C ARG A 157 5.56 15.28 7.91
N GLU A 158 6.15 14.12 8.16
CA GLU A 158 7.06 13.47 7.21
C GLU A 158 6.36 13.05 5.92
N LEU A 159 5.20 12.41 6.03
CA LEU A 159 4.38 12.02 4.88
C LEU A 159 4.00 13.25 4.05
N ARG A 160 3.57 14.33 4.72
CA ARG A 160 3.25 15.60 4.05
C ARG A 160 4.45 16.20 3.32
N ASN A 161 5.61 16.29 3.98
CA ASN A 161 6.81 16.85 3.36
C ASN A 161 7.25 16.06 2.13
N GLN A 162 7.11 14.73 2.14
CA GLN A 162 7.50 13.87 1.03
C GLN A 162 6.54 13.99 -0.15
N TRP A 163 5.23 14.09 0.10
CA TRP A 163 4.22 14.08 -0.94
C TRP A 163 4.03 15.42 -1.66
N GLU A 164 4.59 16.54 -1.18
CA GLU A 164 4.32 17.87 -1.77
C GLU A 164 5.00 18.05 -3.14
N ASN A 165 5.91 17.14 -3.50
CA ASN A 165 6.60 17.12 -4.77
C ASN A 165 5.67 16.67 -5.92
N LYS A 166 5.70 17.41 -7.04
CA LYS A 166 4.90 17.12 -8.25
C LYS A 166 5.75 17.10 -9.51
N HIS A 167 5.36 16.28 -10.48
CA HIS A 167 5.97 16.27 -11.80
C HIS A 167 5.80 17.61 -12.50
N LYS A 168 6.90 18.12 -13.04
CA LYS A 168 6.92 19.26 -13.96
C LYS A 168 6.73 18.77 -15.38
N LYS A 169 6.39 19.68 -16.30
CA LYS A 169 6.25 19.35 -17.73
C LYS A 169 7.51 18.69 -18.30
N SER A 170 8.69 19.17 -17.95
CA SER A 170 9.98 18.58 -18.37
C SER A 170 10.18 17.14 -17.91
N ASP A 171 9.62 16.78 -16.75
CA ASP A 171 9.70 15.45 -16.19
C ASP A 171 8.80 14.49 -16.97
N ILE A 172 7.59 14.97 -17.30
CA ILE A 172 6.62 14.25 -18.14
C ILE A 172 7.16 14.03 -19.55
N ASP A 173 7.74 15.05 -20.19
CA ASP A 173 8.31 14.93 -21.53
C ASP A 173 9.39 13.82 -21.59
N LYS A 174 10.20 13.69 -20.54
CA LYS A 174 11.19 12.60 -20.40
C LYS A 174 10.52 11.24 -20.18
N LEU A 175 9.55 11.16 -19.27
CA LEU A 175 8.82 9.92 -19.02
C LEU A 175 8.13 9.41 -20.28
N CYS A 176 7.50 10.31 -21.05
CA CYS A 176 6.76 9.96 -22.26
C CYS A 176 7.60 9.33 -23.35
N ALA A 177 8.92 9.58 -23.36
CA ALA A 177 9.82 8.92 -24.29
C ALA A 177 9.82 7.39 -24.10
N LEU A 178 9.82 6.92 -22.85
CA LEU A 178 9.80 5.50 -22.48
C LEU A 178 8.38 4.98 -22.21
N HIS A 179 7.50 5.85 -21.72
CA HIS A 179 6.17 5.52 -21.21
C HIS A 179 5.13 6.54 -21.73
N PRO A 180 4.60 6.39 -22.95
CA PRO A 180 3.71 7.39 -23.56
C PRO A 180 2.46 7.73 -22.73
N GLN A 181 1.94 6.78 -21.95
CA GLN A 181 0.79 6.96 -21.07
C GLN A 181 1.09 7.92 -19.89
N ALA A 182 2.37 8.17 -19.60
CA ALA A 182 2.80 9.11 -18.56
C ALA A 182 2.42 10.57 -18.85
N THR A 183 1.95 10.90 -20.06
CA THR A 183 1.36 12.20 -20.39
C THR A 183 0.29 12.63 -19.38
N ARG A 184 -0.44 11.66 -18.80
CA ARG A 184 -1.47 11.90 -17.79
C ARG A 184 -0.92 12.22 -16.41
N PHE A 185 0.37 12.04 -16.16
CA PHE A 185 0.96 12.25 -14.82
C PHE A 185 1.30 13.72 -14.55
N LEU A 186 0.97 14.64 -15.47
CA LEU A 186 1.23 16.06 -15.28
C LEU A 186 0.59 16.58 -13.99
N ASN A 187 1.38 17.29 -13.18
CA ASN A 187 0.98 17.84 -11.88
C ASN A 187 0.54 16.75 -10.87
N GLN A 188 0.94 15.48 -11.08
CA GLN A 188 0.79 14.39 -10.12
C GLN A 188 2.11 14.07 -9.43
N HIS A 189 2.02 13.26 -8.37
CA HIS A 189 3.16 12.92 -7.51
C HIS A 189 4.16 11.98 -8.23
N PRO A 190 5.47 12.23 -8.12
CA PRO A 190 6.53 11.27 -8.46
C PRO A 190 6.45 9.97 -7.65
N LYS A 191 7.13 8.89 -8.08
CA LYS A 191 7.06 7.55 -7.46
C LYS A 191 7.14 7.56 -5.92
N THR A 192 8.19 8.16 -5.38
CA THR A 192 8.40 8.20 -3.92
C THR A 192 7.33 9.02 -3.20
N ALA A 193 6.89 10.13 -3.81
CA ALA A 193 5.82 10.98 -3.30
C ALA A 193 4.44 10.27 -3.37
N ARG A 194 4.21 9.37 -4.33
CA ARG A 194 3.00 8.53 -4.40
C ARG A 194 2.90 7.57 -3.23
N MET A 195 4.01 6.95 -2.84
CA MET A 195 4.07 6.09 -1.65
C MET A 195 3.79 6.89 -0.36
N ALA A 196 4.35 8.10 -0.25
CA ALA A 196 4.04 9.01 0.85
C ALA A 196 2.56 9.44 0.84
N ARG A 197 1.99 9.71 -0.34
CA ARG A 197 0.56 10.00 -0.52
C ARG A 197 -0.32 8.85 -0.06
N LEU A 198 0.01 7.63 -0.46
CA LEU A 198 -0.65 6.42 0.00
C LEU A 198 -0.55 6.29 1.52
N GLY A 199 0.65 6.47 2.10
CA GLY A 199 0.85 6.37 3.54
C GLY A 199 0.04 7.37 4.37
N ALA A 200 -0.18 8.60 3.90
CA ALA A 200 -1.05 9.53 4.64
C ALA A 200 -2.53 9.43 4.30
N VAL A 201 -2.92 8.73 3.22
CA VAL A 201 -4.28 8.19 3.10
C VAL A 201 -4.49 7.12 4.19
N GLU A 202 -3.56 6.17 4.35
CA GLU A 202 -3.63 5.17 5.44
C GLU A 202 -3.67 5.81 6.82
N TYR A 203 -2.85 6.85 7.07
CA TYR A 203 -2.91 7.65 8.28
C TYR A 203 -4.31 8.22 8.54
N LYS A 204 -4.92 8.82 7.51
CA LYS A 204 -6.27 9.41 7.61
C LYS A 204 -7.33 8.35 7.91
N HIS A 205 -7.26 7.19 7.27
CA HIS A 205 -8.21 6.09 7.50
C HIS A 205 -8.08 5.48 8.89
N LEU A 206 -6.84 5.28 9.38
CA LEU A 206 -6.61 4.87 10.77
C LEU A 206 -7.17 5.90 11.77
N MET A 207 -6.89 7.18 11.56
CA MET A 207 -7.41 8.26 12.41
C MET A 207 -8.94 8.34 12.45
N ALA A 208 -9.63 7.84 11.42
CA ALA A 208 -11.09 7.80 11.39
C ALA A 208 -11.67 6.66 12.26
N GLN A 209 -10.84 5.70 12.72
CA GLN A 209 -11.26 4.64 13.62
C GLN A 209 -11.48 5.17 15.05
N LEU A 210 -12.53 4.68 15.72
CA LEU A 210 -12.93 5.15 17.05
C LEU A 210 -11.86 4.90 18.13
N ASN A 211 -11.02 3.88 17.94
CA ASN A 211 -9.95 3.47 18.85
C ASN A 211 -8.57 4.03 18.44
N CYS A 212 -8.50 5.05 17.59
CA CYS A 212 -7.25 5.70 17.19
C CYS A 212 -7.04 7.05 17.90
N GLU A 213 -5.84 7.31 18.41
CA GLU A 213 -5.44 8.60 18.98
C GLU A 213 -4.25 9.24 18.23
N GLU A 214 -4.35 10.53 17.89
CA GLU A 214 -3.21 11.31 17.38
C GLU A 214 -2.31 11.76 18.54
N ILE A 215 -1.01 11.56 18.39
CA ILE A 215 0.00 11.89 19.39
C ILE A 215 0.78 13.12 18.95
N ASN A 216 0.76 14.15 19.80
CA ASN A 216 1.52 15.38 19.57
C ASN A 216 3.03 15.11 19.53
N GLY A 217 3.70 15.67 18.53
CA GLY A 217 5.14 15.49 18.37
C GLY A 217 5.80 16.61 17.57
N LYS A 218 7.06 16.94 17.90
CA LYS A 218 7.81 18.02 17.27
C LYS A 218 9.01 17.47 16.50
N GLY A 219 9.48 18.20 15.49
CA GLY A 219 10.63 17.78 14.68
C GLY A 219 10.31 16.74 13.61
N LEU A 220 11.36 16.11 13.10
CA LEU A 220 11.34 15.07 12.08
C LEU A 220 12.35 13.98 12.46
N GLY A 221 12.18 12.78 11.93
CA GLY A 221 13.04 11.63 12.11
C GLY A 221 12.63 10.72 13.26
N ASP A 222 13.18 9.51 13.24
CA ASP A 222 12.80 8.39 14.10
C ASP A 222 12.93 8.69 15.60
N ASN A 223 13.96 9.42 16.01
CA ASN A 223 14.13 9.87 17.40
C ASN A 223 12.91 10.65 17.90
N ASN A 224 12.40 11.59 17.10
CA ASN A 224 11.25 12.39 17.47
C ASN A 224 9.95 11.58 17.43
N ILE A 225 9.86 10.60 16.53
CA ILE A 225 8.74 9.65 16.48
C ILE A 225 8.70 8.83 17.78
N ILE A 226 9.82 8.19 18.15
CA ILE A 226 9.92 7.34 19.35
C ILE A 226 9.65 8.14 20.62
N GLN A 227 10.25 9.33 20.76
CA GLN A 227 10.00 10.21 21.92
C GLN A 227 8.52 10.62 22.03
N SER A 228 7.82 10.83 20.91
CA SER A 228 6.39 11.13 20.95
C SER A 228 5.57 9.95 21.50
N TYR A 229 5.92 8.73 21.10
CA TYR A 229 5.31 7.51 21.62
C TYR A 229 5.65 7.28 23.09
N GLU A 230 6.89 7.49 23.49
CA GLU A 230 7.32 7.38 24.90
C GLU A 230 6.50 8.32 25.81
N PHE A 231 6.38 9.59 25.40
CA PHE A 231 5.58 10.57 26.13
C PHE A 231 4.11 10.15 26.23
N PHE A 232 3.55 9.58 25.17
CA PHE A 232 2.18 9.07 25.16
C PHE A 232 1.99 7.88 26.12
N ARG A 233 2.89 6.89 26.06
CA ARG A 233 2.91 5.71 26.95
C ARG A 233 2.83 6.14 28.41
N ASP A 234 3.72 7.05 28.80
CA ASP A 234 3.87 7.48 30.19
C ASP A 234 2.69 8.36 30.64
N LYS A 235 2.24 9.27 29.78
CA LYS A 235 1.13 10.18 30.09
C LYS A 235 -0.21 9.46 30.18
N ARG A 236 -0.46 8.49 29.30
CA ARG A 236 -1.74 7.75 29.26
C ARG A 236 -1.72 6.48 30.09
N ASN A 237 -0.56 6.08 30.62
CA ASN A 237 -0.36 4.83 31.34
C ASN A 237 -0.87 3.61 30.55
N VAL A 238 -0.44 3.52 29.29
CA VAL A 238 -0.82 2.45 28.36
C VAL A 238 0.39 1.60 28.00
N ASP A 239 0.16 0.42 27.43
CA ASP A 239 1.22 -0.35 26.80
C ASP A 239 1.29 0.00 25.31
N LEU A 240 2.50 0.01 24.77
CA LEU A 240 2.75 0.29 23.35
C LEU A 240 3.38 -0.91 22.65
N LEU A 241 3.02 -1.05 21.37
CA LEU A 241 3.67 -1.91 20.40
C LEU A 241 3.91 -1.11 19.12
N LEU A 242 5.18 -0.84 18.80
CA LEU A 242 5.54 -0.15 17.56
C LEU A 242 5.81 -1.15 16.45
N ILE A 243 5.23 -0.90 15.29
CA ILE A 243 5.40 -1.72 14.10
C ILE A 243 6.29 -0.97 13.12
N SER A 244 7.35 -1.63 12.65
CA SER A 244 8.22 -1.07 11.61
C SER A 244 8.83 -2.14 10.71
N GLY A 245 8.98 -1.80 9.43
CA GLY A 245 9.79 -2.55 8.47
C GLY A 245 11.27 -2.17 8.49
N ASP A 246 11.70 -1.33 9.44
CA ASP A 246 13.09 -0.91 9.65
C ASP A 246 13.62 -1.46 10.97
N ASN A 247 14.71 -2.24 10.87
CA ASN A 247 15.35 -2.84 12.04
C ASN A 247 15.98 -1.78 12.95
N ASP A 248 16.53 -0.70 12.39
CA ASP A 248 17.19 0.35 13.17
C ASP A 248 16.15 1.11 14.01
N PHE A 249 14.97 1.41 13.43
CA PHE A 249 13.85 1.99 14.16
C PHE A 249 13.42 1.10 15.35
N THR A 250 13.31 -0.21 15.13
CA THR A 250 12.91 -1.15 16.20
C THR A 250 13.97 -1.25 17.29
N ALA A 251 15.26 -1.23 16.94
CA ALA A 251 16.34 -1.19 17.91
C ALA A 251 16.28 0.07 18.78
N MET A 252 16.07 1.24 18.16
CA MET A 252 15.91 2.51 18.88
C MET A 252 14.68 2.50 19.81
N ALA A 253 13.56 1.92 19.38
CA ALA A 253 12.37 1.78 20.23
C ALA A 253 12.65 0.92 21.47
N HIS A 254 13.40 -0.17 21.32
CA HIS A 254 13.80 -1.03 22.42
C HIS A 254 14.76 -0.33 23.41
N GLU A 255 15.65 0.54 22.94
CA GLU A 255 16.51 1.36 23.81
C GLU A 255 15.67 2.25 24.75
N GLU A 256 14.55 2.80 24.26
CA GLU A 256 13.57 3.57 25.04
C GLU A 256 12.52 2.72 25.78
N LYS A 257 12.77 1.40 25.87
CA LYS A 257 11.91 0.41 26.55
C LYS A 257 10.48 0.38 25.99
N ILE A 258 10.32 0.69 24.72
CA ILE A 258 9.07 0.50 23.99
C ILE A 258 9.14 -0.84 23.27
N ARG A 259 8.06 -1.64 23.33
CA ARG A 259 8.01 -2.90 22.59
C ARG A 259 7.86 -2.58 21.10
N SER A 260 8.55 -3.33 20.26
CA SER A 260 8.43 -3.18 18.82
C SER A 260 8.56 -4.50 18.08
N VAL A 261 7.83 -4.63 16.97
CA VAL A 261 7.92 -5.76 16.04
C VAL A 261 8.56 -5.27 14.75
N TYR A 262 9.69 -5.89 14.41
CA TYR A 262 10.30 -5.74 13.10
C TYR A 262 9.55 -6.61 12.09
N MET A 263 8.73 -6.01 11.24
CA MET A 263 8.02 -6.72 10.16
C MET A 263 8.99 -6.99 9.00
N LYS A 264 9.72 -8.10 9.11
CA LYS A 264 10.77 -8.45 8.16
C LYS A 264 10.15 -8.96 6.86
N GLN A 265 10.27 -8.17 5.80
CA GLN A 265 9.88 -8.62 4.47
C GLN A 265 10.75 -9.79 4.00
N PRO A 266 10.18 -10.79 3.29
CA PRO A 266 10.89 -11.99 2.87
C PRO A 266 12.05 -11.65 1.93
N SER A 267 13.25 -12.15 2.25
CA SER A 267 14.45 -11.94 1.44
C SER A 267 14.37 -12.65 0.09
N ASN A 268 13.74 -13.83 0.06
CA ASN A 268 13.38 -14.59 -1.12
C ASN A 268 11.93 -15.07 -0.98
N TYR A 269 11.23 -15.20 -2.10
CA TYR A 269 9.85 -15.70 -2.15
C TYR A 269 9.63 -16.43 -3.48
N ASP A 270 8.68 -17.36 -3.49
CA ASP A 270 8.28 -18.08 -4.69
C ASP A 270 7.59 -17.14 -5.69
N THR A 271 7.65 -17.45 -6.98
CA THR A 271 6.97 -16.65 -8.00
C THR A 271 5.49 -17.02 -8.17
N ASN A 272 5.02 -18.08 -7.50
CA ASN A 272 3.65 -18.55 -7.62
C ASN A 272 2.91 -18.33 -6.29
N PHE A 273 1.73 -17.73 -6.36
CA PHE A 273 0.91 -17.39 -5.21
C PHE A 273 -0.54 -17.85 -5.43
N GLU A 274 -1.20 -18.25 -4.35
CA GLU A 274 -2.65 -18.39 -4.31
C GLU A 274 -3.21 -17.26 -3.44
N CYS A 275 -4.25 -16.58 -3.89
CA CYS A 275 -4.83 -15.45 -3.17
C CYS A 275 -6.36 -15.36 -3.34
N GLN A 276 -7.00 -14.62 -2.45
CA GLN A 276 -8.39 -14.22 -2.57
C GLN A 276 -8.54 -13.04 -3.55
N TRP A 277 -9.76 -12.81 -4.01
CA TRP A 277 -10.08 -11.74 -4.95
C TRP A 277 -9.76 -10.36 -4.38
N GLU A 278 -9.97 -10.16 -3.08
CA GLU A 278 -9.68 -8.91 -2.37
C GLU A 278 -8.18 -8.61 -2.37
N GLU A 279 -7.35 -9.62 -2.13
CA GLU A 279 -5.89 -9.50 -2.15
C GLU A 279 -5.38 -9.15 -3.57
N LEU A 280 -5.98 -9.76 -4.60
CA LEU A 280 -5.70 -9.40 -5.99
C LEU A 280 -6.11 -7.95 -6.31
N VAL A 281 -7.28 -7.48 -5.84
CA VAL A 281 -7.71 -6.09 -6.00
C VAL A 281 -6.72 -5.13 -5.32
N GLU A 282 -6.26 -5.45 -4.11
CA GLU A 282 -5.25 -4.65 -3.41
C GLU A 282 -3.92 -4.64 -4.16
N LEU A 283 -3.51 -5.76 -4.75
CA LEU A 283 -2.28 -5.85 -5.56
C LEU A 283 -2.37 -4.94 -6.78
N LEU A 284 -3.44 -5.06 -7.57
CA LEU A 284 -3.66 -4.25 -8.77
C LEU A 284 -3.72 -2.75 -8.43
N TYR A 285 -4.38 -2.41 -7.31
CA TYR A 285 -4.40 -1.04 -6.81
C TYR A 285 -3.00 -0.53 -6.45
N CYS A 286 -2.24 -1.28 -5.64
CA CYS A 286 -0.89 -0.88 -5.23
C CYS A 286 0.04 -0.74 -6.43
N MET A 287 0.00 -1.68 -7.37
CA MET A 287 0.74 -1.60 -8.63
C MET A 287 0.34 -0.37 -9.43
N ALA A 288 -0.96 -0.13 -9.65
CA ALA A 288 -1.43 1.03 -10.39
C ALA A 288 -0.98 2.36 -9.74
N ILE A 289 -0.94 2.45 -8.40
CA ILE A 289 -0.47 3.64 -7.69
C ILE A 289 1.06 3.79 -7.80
N ILE A 290 1.83 2.76 -7.47
CA ILE A 290 3.30 2.84 -7.40
C ILE A 290 3.93 2.93 -8.80
N PHE A 291 3.37 2.22 -9.77
CA PHE A 291 3.82 2.25 -11.17
C PHE A 291 3.19 3.43 -11.91
N GLY A 292 2.03 3.89 -11.44
CA GLY A 292 1.31 5.08 -11.93
C GLY A 292 0.30 4.73 -13.01
N HIS A 293 0.66 3.71 -13.77
CA HIS A 293 -0.15 3.03 -14.75
C HIS A 293 0.27 1.57 -14.80
N ILE A 294 -0.71 0.67 -14.93
CA ILE A 294 -0.53 -0.72 -15.35
C ILE A 294 -1.56 -1.02 -16.42
N ARG A 295 -1.35 -2.10 -17.16
CA ARG A 295 -2.32 -2.63 -18.12
C ARG A 295 -2.72 -4.03 -17.68
N LEU A 296 -4.02 -4.25 -17.56
CA LEU A 296 -4.62 -5.57 -17.36
C LEU A 296 -5.23 -5.97 -18.70
N GLU A 297 -4.64 -6.95 -19.38
CA GLU A 297 -4.99 -7.32 -20.76
C GLU A 297 -4.93 -6.13 -21.73
N HIS A 298 -6.08 -5.59 -22.13
CA HIS A 298 -6.23 -4.46 -23.03
C HIS A 298 -6.78 -3.21 -22.30
N ILE A 299 -6.84 -3.25 -20.97
CA ILE A 299 -7.42 -2.22 -20.12
C ILE A 299 -6.31 -1.46 -19.40
N ASP A 300 -6.25 -0.16 -19.63
CA ASP A 300 -5.30 0.73 -18.98
C ASP A 300 -5.86 1.19 -17.62
N ILE A 301 -5.14 0.87 -16.54
CA ILE A 301 -5.50 1.22 -15.16
C ILE A 301 -4.49 2.24 -14.65
N TYR A 302 -4.97 3.44 -14.34
CA TYR A 302 -4.17 4.56 -13.87
C TYR A 302 -4.40 4.80 -12.38
N GLY A 303 -3.34 4.64 -11.57
CA GLY A 303 -3.36 5.07 -10.17
C GLY A 303 -3.20 6.59 -10.02
N ILE A 304 -2.56 7.23 -10.99
CA ILE A 304 -2.48 8.69 -11.10
C ILE A 304 -2.88 9.18 -12.50
N TRP A 305 -3.61 10.29 -12.54
CA TRP A 305 -4.04 10.94 -13.78
C TRP A 305 -4.17 12.44 -13.59
N THR A 306 -4.26 13.18 -14.69
CA THR A 306 -4.39 14.64 -14.66
C THR A 306 -5.74 15.00 -14.04
N GLY A 307 -5.70 15.75 -12.95
CA GLY A 307 -6.91 16.15 -12.22
C GLY A 307 -7.29 15.25 -11.05
N LYS A 308 -6.55 14.15 -10.76
CA LYS A 308 -6.74 13.38 -9.53
C LYS A 308 -6.59 14.30 -8.31
N ASN A 309 -7.61 14.38 -7.49
CA ASN A 309 -7.71 15.30 -6.35
C ASN A 309 -7.64 14.55 -5.00
N GLU A 310 -7.79 15.28 -3.90
CA GLU A 310 -7.68 14.70 -2.55
C GLU A 310 -8.77 13.65 -2.27
N ASP A 311 -10.02 13.91 -2.64
CA ASP A 311 -11.14 12.96 -2.48
C ASP A 311 -10.87 11.67 -3.26
N ASP A 312 -10.31 11.76 -4.47
CA ASP A 312 -9.93 10.59 -5.26
C ASP A 312 -8.81 9.75 -4.60
N TRP A 313 -7.95 10.37 -3.79
CA TRP A 313 -6.95 9.65 -3.00
C TRP A 313 -7.58 8.99 -1.78
N ASP A 314 -8.44 9.73 -1.08
CA ASP A 314 -9.08 9.27 0.15
C ASP A 314 -10.03 8.11 -0.11
N ASP A 315 -10.74 8.12 -1.24
CA ASP A 315 -11.64 7.05 -1.69
C ASP A 315 -10.93 5.91 -2.43
N TYR A 316 -9.59 5.88 -2.45
CA TYR A 316 -8.78 4.90 -3.19
C TYR A 316 -9.20 4.74 -4.66
N ARG A 317 -9.51 5.86 -5.35
CA ARG A 317 -10.01 5.80 -6.72
C ARG A 317 -8.90 5.59 -7.74
N ILE A 318 -9.27 4.98 -8.85
CA ILE A 318 -8.41 4.73 -10.02
C ILE A 318 -9.15 5.17 -11.28
N SER A 319 -8.41 5.47 -12.34
CA SER A 319 -8.98 5.74 -13.66
C SER A 319 -8.77 4.53 -14.56
N VAL A 320 -9.86 3.94 -15.05
CA VAL A 320 -9.88 2.78 -15.96
C VAL A 320 -10.24 3.25 -17.37
N GLU A 321 -9.46 2.83 -18.35
CA GLU A 321 -9.69 3.09 -19.77
C GLU A 321 -9.64 1.78 -20.56
N THR A 322 -10.66 1.57 -21.39
CA THR A 322 -10.73 0.43 -22.31
C THR A 322 -11.37 0.87 -23.62
N GLY A 323 -10.98 0.21 -24.71
CA GLY A 323 -11.61 0.35 -26.02
C GLY A 323 -12.97 -0.35 -26.11
N ASP A 324 -13.33 -1.19 -25.14
CA ASP A 324 -14.61 -1.90 -25.08
C ASP A 324 -15.59 -1.24 -24.09
N PRO A 325 -16.63 -0.54 -24.58
CA PRO A 325 -17.62 0.09 -23.71
C PRO A 325 -18.49 -0.90 -22.92
N SER A 326 -18.54 -2.18 -23.32
CA SER A 326 -19.38 -3.18 -22.65
C SER A 326 -18.96 -3.40 -21.20
N ILE A 327 -17.64 -3.36 -20.94
CA ILE A 327 -17.02 -3.54 -19.62
C ILE A 327 -17.49 -2.48 -18.61
N PHE A 328 -17.83 -1.27 -19.08
CA PHE A 328 -18.30 -0.21 -18.19
C PHE A 328 -19.76 -0.38 -17.76
N LYS A 329 -20.57 -1.19 -18.45
CA LYS A 329 -21.99 -1.34 -18.09
C LYS A 329 -22.16 -1.92 -16.69
N ASP A 330 -21.41 -2.97 -16.36
CA ASP A 330 -21.50 -3.62 -15.06
C ASP A 330 -20.88 -2.77 -13.94
N LEU A 331 -19.81 -2.03 -14.25
CA LEU A 331 -19.23 -1.05 -13.33
C LEU A 331 -20.20 0.10 -13.01
N ILE A 332 -20.98 0.56 -13.99
CA ILE A 332 -22.01 1.59 -13.78
C ILE A 332 -23.15 1.05 -12.91
N ILE A 333 -23.57 -0.21 -13.09
CA ILE A 333 -24.59 -0.84 -12.27
C ILE A 333 -24.12 -0.94 -10.81
N LEU A 334 -22.86 -1.34 -10.59
CA LEU A 334 -22.26 -1.38 -9.25
C LEU A 334 -22.17 0.02 -8.62
N GLU A 335 -21.80 1.04 -9.39
CA GLU A 335 -21.76 2.42 -8.87
C GLU A 335 -23.15 2.93 -8.46
N GLN A 336 -24.19 2.58 -9.23
CA GLN A 336 -25.57 2.97 -8.95
C GLN A 336 -26.16 2.25 -7.73
N SER A 337 -25.83 0.98 -7.53
CA SER A 337 -26.35 0.20 -6.39
C SER A 337 -25.75 0.65 -5.05
N TYR A 338 -24.49 1.10 -5.02
CA TYR A 338 -23.83 1.63 -3.82
C TYR A 338 -24.21 3.06 -3.46
N LYS A 339 -24.75 3.85 -4.40
CA LYS A 339 -25.26 5.21 -4.11
C LYS A 339 -26.69 5.22 -3.54
N LEU A 340 -27.32 4.06 -3.40
CA LEU A 340 -28.58 3.95 -2.69
C LEU A 340 -28.29 3.93 -1.18
N PRO A 341 -28.85 4.87 -0.39
CA PRO A 341 -28.74 4.79 1.06
C PRO A 341 -29.46 3.52 1.53
N ILE A 342 -28.76 2.69 2.31
CA ILE A 342 -29.38 1.67 3.16
C ILE A 342 -30.02 2.38 4.35
#